data_AF-A0A4Y2CY33-F1
#
_entry.id   AF-A0A4Y2CY33-F1
#
_cell.length_a   1.000
_cell.length_b   1.000
_cell.length_c   1.000
_cell.angle_alpha   90.00
_cell.angle_beta   90.00
_cell.angle_gamma   90.00
#
_symmetry.space_group_name_H-M   'P 1'
#
loop_
_entity.id
_entity.type
_entity.pdbx_description
1 polymer ?
#
loop_
_entity_poly.entity_id
_entity_poly.type
_entity_poly.pdbx_seq_one_letter_code
_entity_poly.pdbx_strand_id
1 'polypeptide(L)'
;MWLLNIGSGNLPEISGLPCDSIEMPQQMVVEENLIEDIYSENLNDMEVKQLAKRIILAPTNKKTLEMNRSIIAKLQDESHTFYSSDSKISED
;
A
#
# COMPACT_ATOMS: atom_id res chain seq x y z
N MET A 1 20.42 6.94 -10.29
CA MET A 1 19.07 7.52 -10.48
C MET A 1 18.31 6.53 -11.34
N TRP A 2 17.37 5.78 -10.74
CA TRP A 2 16.79 4.53 -11.26
C TRP A 2 15.29 4.63 -11.53
N LEU A 3 14.68 5.81 -11.31
CA LEU A 3 13.38 6.07 -11.89
C LEU A 3 13.50 5.67 -13.36
N LEU A 4 12.63 4.75 -13.81
CA LEU A 4 12.34 4.56 -15.22
C LEU A 4 12.50 5.92 -15.92
N ASN A 5 13.18 6.00 -17.06
CA ASN A 5 13.05 7.18 -17.92
C ASN A 5 11.60 7.15 -18.45
N ILE A 6 10.64 7.45 -17.58
CA ILE A 6 9.21 7.45 -17.84
C ILE A 6 9.02 8.49 -18.93
N GLY A 7 8.67 8.00 -20.12
CA GLY A 7 8.43 8.82 -21.30
C GLY A 7 9.14 8.35 -22.56
N SER A 8 10.26 7.60 -22.47
CA SER A 8 10.97 7.11 -23.68
C SER A 8 10.72 5.65 -24.02
N GLY A 9 10.30 4.83 -23.05
CA GLY A 9 10.04 3.40 -23.24
C GLY A 9 11.30 2.52 -23.38
N ASN A 10 12.50 3.08 -23.26
CA ASN A 10 13.75 2.34 -23.38
C ASN A 10 14.18 1.78 -22.01
N LEU A 11 14.33 0.45 -21.93
CA LEU A 11 14.89 -0.26 -20.78
C LEU A 11 16.37 -0.61 -21.04
N PRO A 12 17.25 -0.55 -20.03
CA PRO A 12 18.62 -1.03 -20.19
C PRO A 12 18.62 -2.54 -20.45
N GLU A 13 19.42 -2.99 -21.42
CA GLU A 13 19.56 -4.41 -21.72
C GLU A 13 20.30 -5.13 -20.59
N ILE A 14 19.71 -6.19 -20.05
CA ILE A 14 20.31 -7.01 -19.00
C ILE A 14 20.83 -8.30 -19.64
N SER A 15 22.15 -8.47 -19.68
CA SER A 15 22.79 -9.60 -20.36
C SER A 15 22.26 -10.95 -19.86
N GLY A 16 21.79 -11.79 -20.79
CA GLY A 16 21.29 -13.14 -20.49
C GLY A 16 19.82 -13.19 -20.06
N LEU A 17 19.09 -12.06 -20.04
CA LEU A 17 17.66 -12.01 -19.75
C LEU A 17 16.83 -11.57 -20.99
N PRO A 18 15.53 -11.91 -21.03
CA PRO A 18 14.60 -11.38 -22.03
C PRO A 18 14.57 -9.84 -22.10
N CYS A 19 14.29 -9.27 -23.28
CA CYS A 19 14.32 -7.81 -23.48
C CYS A 19 13.24 -7.03 -22.71
N ASP A 20 12.22 -7.71 -22.20
CA ASP A 20 11.16 -7.18 -21.35
C ASP A 20 11.48 -7.29 -19.85
N SER A 21 12.71 -7.70 -19.51
CA SER A 21 13.17 -7.78 -18.13
C SER A 21 13.53 -6.40 -17.58
N ILE A 22 13.18 -6.17 -16.31
CA ILE A 22 13.57 -4.99 -15.55
C ILE A 22 14.32 -5.43 -14.29
N GLU A 23 15.37 -4.69 -13.93
CA GLU A 23 16.06 -4.86 -12.66
C GLU A 23 15.31 -4.09 -11.57
N MET A 24 14.87 -4.78 -10.53
CA MET A 24 14.30 -4.18 -9.32
C MET A 24 15.40 -4.04 -8.27
N PRO A 25 15.78 -2.80 -7.89
CA PRO A 25 16.76 -2.62 -6.85
C PRO A 25 16.31 -3.25 -5.53
N GLN A 26 17.24 -3.93 -4.83
CA GLN A 26 16.94 -4.63 -3.59
C GLN A 26 16.36 -3.71 -2.52
N GLN A 27 16.79 -2.45 -2.46
CA GLN A 27 16.24 -1.46 -1.52
C GLN A 27 14.76 -1.08 -1.76
N MET A 28 14.14 -1.56 -2.85
CA MET A 28 12.71 -1.39 -3.11
C MET A 28 11.88 -2.64 -2.86
N VAL A 29 12.54 -3.76 -2.58
CA VAL A 29 11.88 -5.02 -2.29
C VAL A 29 11.78 -5.13 -0.77
N VAL A 30 10.57 -5.31 -0.27
CA VAL A 30 10.32 -5.67 1.12
C VAL A 30 9.94 -7.14 1.15
N GLU A 31 10.72 -7.94 1.86
CA GLU A 31 10.51 -9.40 1.95
C GLU A 31 9.47 -9.79 3.01
N GLU A 32 9.35 -8.99 4.07
CA GLU A 32 8.49 -9.31 5.22
C GLU A 32 7.22 -8.45 5.21
N ASN A 33 7.11 -7.51 6.16
CA ASN A 33 5.88 -6.79 6.41
C ASN A 33 5.95 -5.36 5.85
N LEU A 34 5.40 -5.18 4.65
CA LEU A 34 5.27 -3.87 4.02
C LEU A 34 4.57 -2.82 4.90
N ILE A 35 3.62 -3.24 5.76
CA ILE A 35 2.93 -2.31 6.65
C ILE A 35 3.90 -1.77 7.71
N GLU A 36 4.77 -2.60 8.26
CA GLU A 36 5.73 -2.20 9.30
C GLU A 36 6.89 -1.40 8.70
N ASP A 37 7.33 -1.74 7.49
CA ASP A 37 8.33 -0.95 6.77
C ASP A 37 7.81 0.48 6.47
N ILE A 38 6.53 0.59 6.08
CA ILE A 38 5.91 1.88 5.76
C ILE A 38 5.39 2.61 6.99
N TYR A 39 4.92 1.98 8.06
CA TYR A 39 4.27 2.65 9.19
C TYR A 39 4.97 2.44 10.54
N SER A 40 6.13 1.78 10.55
CA SER A 40 6.82 1.26 11.74
C SER A 40 6.05 0.12 12.41
N GLU A 41 6.73 -0.65 13.27
CA GLU A 41 6.11 -1.77 14.00
C GLU A 41 4.93 -1.30 14.87
N ASN A 42 5.10 -0.15 15.53
CA ASN A 42 4.10 0.50 16.36
C ASN A 42 3.64 1.83 15.74
N LEU A 43 2.39 1.84 15.26
CA LEU A 43 1.75 3.01 14.64
C LEU A 43 1.63 4.21 15.59
N ASN A 44 1.58 3.97 16.90
CA ASN A 44 1.44 5.04 17.89
C ASN A 44 2.71 5.87 18.06
N ASP A 45 3.86 5.38 17.59
CA ASP A 45 5.12 6.11 17.64
C ASP A 45 5.17 7.23 16.59
N MET A 46 4.19 7.27 15.69
CA MET A 46 4.10 8.24 14.61
C MET A 46 3.02 9.30 14.86
N GLU A 47 3.34 10.56 14.58
CA GLU A 47 2.33 11.61 14.56
C GLU A 47 1.27 11.35 13.47
N VAL A 48 0.00 11.65 13.76
CA VAL A 48 -1.12 11.54 12.83
C VAL A 48 -0.85 12.23 11.48
N LYS A 49 -0.14 13.38 11.50
CA LYS A 49 0.25 14.11 10.28
C LYS A 49 1.23 13.34 9.40
N GLN A 50 2.07 12.50 9.98
CA GLN A 50 3.01 11.65 9.24
C GLN A 50 2.29 10.42 8.70
N LEU A 51 1.40 9.81 9.50
CA LEU A 51 0.54 8.71 9.06
C LEU A 51 -0.30 9.09 7.84
N ALA A 52 -0.93 10.28 7.86
CA ALA A 52 -1.77 10.78 6.78
C ALA A 52 -1.04 11.04 5.45
N LYS A 53 0.30 11.12 5.46
CA LYS A 53 1.12 11.33 4.25
C LYS A 53 1.52 10.03 3.56
N ARG A 54 1.29 8.88 4.19
CA ARG A 54 1.71 7.57 3.70
C ARG A 54 0.50 6.82 3.11
N ILE A 55 0.72 6.17 1.97
CA ILE A 55 -0.31 5.42 1.25
C ILE A 55 0.34 4.14 0.72
N ILE A 56 -0.33 3.00 0.89
CA ILE A 56 0.05 1.73 0.27
C ILE A 56 -0.94 1.44 -0.86
N LEU A 57 -0.42 1.18 -2.06
CA LEU A 57 -1.21 0.79 -3.22
C LEU A 57 -1.14 -0.72 -3.44
N ALA A 58 -2.27 -1.32 -3.79
CA ALA A 58 -2.37 -2.73 -4.12
C ALA A 58 -3.04 -2.91 -5.50
N PRO A 59 -2.70 -3.98 -6.24
CA PRO A 59 -3.32 -4.25 -7.54
C PRO A 59 -4.84 -4.52 -7.48
N THR A 60 -5.36 -4.99 -6.33
CA THR A 60 -6.77 -5.35 -6.18
C THR A 60 -7.39 -4.79 -4.90
N ASN A 61 -8.69 -4.46 -4.96
CA ASN A 61 -9.44 -3.99 -3.81
C ASN A 61 -9.47 -5.00 -2.66
N LYS A 62 -9.48 -6.31 -2.96
CA LYS A 62 -9.42 -7.36 -1.94
C LYS A 62 -8.14 -7.24 -1.12
N LYS A 63 -6.98 -7.11 -1.78
CA LYS A 63 -5.69 -6.96 -1.10
C LYS A 63 -5.62 -5.64 -0.33
N THR A 64 -6.14 -4.56 -0.90
CA THR A 64 -6.27 -3.27 -0.21
C THR A 64 -7.12 -3.38 1.06
N LEU A 65 -8.26 -4.08 1.01
CA LEU A 65 -9.13 -4.30 2.16
C LEU A 65 -8.44 -5.10 3.27
N GLU A 66 -7.73 -6.17 2.90
CA GLU A 66 -6.94 -6.97 3.85
C GLU A 66 -5.87 -6.13 4.55
N MET A 67 -5.13 -5.31 3.79
CA MET A 67 -4.11 -4.41 4.35
C MET A 67 -4.72 -3.33 5.25
N ASN A 68 -5.80 -2.69 4.83
CA ASN A 68 -6.48 -1.68 5.63
C ASN A 68 -6.95 -2.26 6.97
N ARG A 69 -7.51 -3.48 6.98
CA ARG A 69 -7.90 -4.16 8.23
C ARG A 69 -6.70 -4.43 9.12
N SER A 70 -5.57 -4.86 8.55
CA SER A 70 -4.34 -5.12 9.30
C SER A 70 -3.75 -3.84 9.92
N ILE A 71 -3.81 -2.71 9.21
CA ILE A 71 -3.38 -1.40 9.73
C ILE A 71 -4.30 -0.95 10.88
N ILE A 72 -5.62 -1.02 10.69
CA ILE A 72 -6.60 -0.62 11.71
C ILE A 72 -6.44 -1.47 12.98
N ALA A 73 -6.23 -2.79 12.83
CA ALA A 73 -6.05 -3.70 13.96
C ALA A 73 -4.78 -3.43 14.79
N LYS A 74 -3.78 -2.73 14.22
CA LYS A 74 -2.56 -2.33 14.93
C LYS A 74 -2.73 -1.00 15.70
N LEU A 75 -3.78 -0.22 15.43
CA LEU A 75 -4.09 0.98 16.21
C LEU A 75 -4.63 0.57 17.59
N GLN A 76 -4.07 1.10 18.67
CA GLN A 76 -4.41 0.70 20.06
C GLN A 76 -5.66 1.40 20.63
N ASP A 77 -6.52 1.94 19.78
CA ASP A 77 -7.70 2.73 20.18
C ASP A 77 -9.00 1.90 20.09
N GLU A 78 -10.11 2.49 20.56
CA GLU A 78 -11.43 1.88 20.45
C GLU A 78 -11.85 1.74 18.98
N SER A 79 -12.33 0.55 18.61
CA SER A 79 -12.84 0.29 17.27
C SER A 79 -14.28 0.76 17.13
N HIS A 80 -14.54 1.57 16.11
CA HIS A 80 -15.89 1.99 15.72
C HIS A 80 -16.23 1.48 14.32
N THR A 81 -17.41 0.87 14.18
CA THR A 81 -17.92 0.35 12.90
C THR A 81 -19.13 1.16 12.46
N PHE A 82 -19.09 1.67 11.24
CA PHE A 82 -20.19 2.41 10.62
C PHE A 82 -20.85 1.52 9.55
N TYR A 83 -22.16 1.33 9.65
CA TYR A 83 -22.93 0.54 8.70
C TYR A 83 -23.56 1.44 7.64
N SER A 84 -23.51 1.03 6.37
CA SER A 84 -24.28 1.67 5.31
C SER A 84 -25.76 1.31 5.43
N SER A 85 -26.62 2.18 4.89
CA SER A 85 -28.02 1.85 4.65
C SER A 85 -28.18 1.51 3.17
N ASP A 86 -28.46 0.24 2.88
CA ASP A 86 -28.56 -0.25 1.50
C ASP A 86 -29.97 -0.02 0.91
N SER A 87 -30.96 0.28 1.75
CA SER A 87 -32.33 0.59 1.34
C SER A 87 -32.94 1.68 2.22
N LYS A 88 -33.82 2.49 1.62
CA LYS A 88 -34.74 3.38 2.33
C LYS A 88 -36.15 2.99 1.94
N ILE A 89 -36.94 2.58 2.93
CA ILE A 89 -38.37 2.37 2.74
C ILE A 89 -39.02 3.74 2.99
N SER A 90 -39.66 4.30 1.96
CA SER A 90 -40.55 5.44 2.12
C SER A 90 -41.94 4.93 2.51
N GLU A 91 -42.54 5.48 3.55
CA GLU A 91 -43.96 5.30 3.82
C GLU A 91 -44.73 6.26 2.88
N ASP A 92 -45.62 5.71 2.06
CA ASP A 92 -46.56 6.47 1.21
C ASP A 92 -47.63 7.20 2.04
#